data_AF-A0A6A1VHW0-F1
#
_entry.id   AF-A0A6A1VHW0-F1
#
_cell.length_a   1.000
_cell.length_b   1.000
_cell.length_c   1.000
_cell.angle_alpha   90.00
_cell.angle_beta   90.00
_cell.angle_gamma   90.00
#
_symmetry.space_group_name_H-M   'P 1'
#
loop_
_entity.id
_entity.type
_entity.pdbx_description
1 polymer ?
#
loop_
_entity_poly.entity_id
_entity_poly.type
_entity_poly.pdbx_seq_one_letter_code
_entity_poly.pdbx_strand_id
1 'polypeptide(L)'
;MAFSDLFSSPFIHPQLQHIVAKMTLLDALLFYLVHFVDKLGIWHRLPVLLGLAYLAIRRHLHQRYNLLHVGGTKGQAYNPEEFAYRTADGTCNHPEDDTIGSQGTFFGRNMPPSTSPYGVSVCLTDHLA
;
A
#
# COMPACT_ATOMS: atom_id res chain seq x y z
N MET A 1 23.51 25.87 10.81
CA MET A 1 24.29 24.69 10.40
C MET A 1 23.42 23.53 9.88
N ALA A 2 22.24 23.79 9.28
CA ALA A 2 21.28 22.72 8.94
C ALA A 2 21.22 22.36 7.43
N PHE A 3 21.78 23.18 6.55
CA PHE A 3 21.73 22.94 5.11
C PHE A 3 22.82 21.97 4.62
N SER A 4 23.93 21.88 5.34
CA SER A 4 25.08 21.04 4.99
C SER A 4 24.77 19.54 5.12
N ASP A 5 23.92 19.16 6.07
CA ASP A 5 23.60 17.75 6.34
C ASP A 5 22.59 17.16 5.34
N LEU A 6 21.85 18.01 4.61
CA LEU A 6 20.93 17.56 3.55
C LEU A 6 21.66 16.95 2.35
N PHE A 7 22.94 17.31 2.13
CA PHE A 7 23.73 16.89 0.98
C PHE A 7 24.79 15.81 1.30
N SER A 8 25.08 15.56 2.58
CA SER A 8 26.11 14.59 3.01
C SER A 8 25.60 13.14 3.06
N SER A 9 24.29 12.93 3.14
CA SER A 9 23.67 11.60 3.09
C SER A 9 23.13 11.30 1.68
N PRO A 10 23.11 10.03 1.22
CA PRO A 10 22.47 9.68 -0.04
C PRO A 10 21.05 10.25 -0.06
N PHE A 11 20.69 10.95 -1.15
CA PHE A 11 19.42 11.67 -1.22
C PHE A 11 18.23 10.73 -0.99
N ILE A 12 18.35 9.46 -1.38
CA ILE A 12 17.40 8.39 -1.09
C ILE A 12 17.98 7.49 0.00
N HIS A 13 17.17 7.18 1.02
CA HIS A 13 17.51 6.19 2.03
C HIS A 13 17.77 4.81 1.37
N PRO A 14 18.86 4.08 1.70
CA PRO A 14 19.22 2.82 1.04
C PRO A 14 18.08 1.79 0.95
N GLN A 15 17.24 1.70 1.99
CA GLN A 15 16.09 0.79 2.02
C GLN A 15 15.00 1.12 0.98
N LEU A 16 14.93 2.37 0.51
CA LEU A 16 13.94 2.82 -0.47
C LEU A 16 14.43 2.67 -1.91
N GLN A 17 15.73 2.45 -2.13
CA GLN A 17 16.28 2.31 -3.48
C GLN A 17 15.65 1.14 -4.25
N HIS A 18 15.41 0.02 -3.57
CA HIS A 18 14.77 -1.14 -4.17
C HIS A 18 13.33 -0.86 -4.62
N ILE A 19 12.56 -0.03 -3.90
CA ILE A 19 11.19 0.29 -4.32
C ILE A 19 11.20 1.31 -5.47
N VAL A 20 12.08 2.30 -5.43
CA VAL A 20 12.26 3.30 -6.50
C VAL A 20 12.67 2.63 -7.82
N ALA A 21 13.52 1.60 -7.77
CA ALA A 21 13.93 0.85 -8.96
C ALA A 21 12.77 0.13 -9.67
N LYS A 22 11.65 -0.12 -8.97
CA LYS A 22 10.43 -0.74 -9.54
C LYS A 22 9.41 0.30 -10.02
N MET A 23 9.66 1.58 -9.78
CA MET A 23 8.72 2.64 -10.13
C MET A 23 8.80 2.98 -11.62
N THR A 24 7.70 3.52 -12.16
CA THR A 24 7.77 4.17 -13.48
C THR A 24 8.57 5.45 -13.38
N LEU A 25 9.04 6.00 -14.51
CA LEU A 25 9.79 7.27 -14.51
C LEU A 25 9.02 8.42 -13.85
N LEU A 26 7.72 8.51 -14.13
CA LEU A 26 6.84 9.53 -13.57
C LEU A 26 6.68 9.31 -12.06
N ASP A 27 6.39 8.08 -11.63
CA ASP A 27 6.21 7.77 -10.21
C ASP A 27 7.50 7.97 -9.42
N ALA A 28 8.66 7.68 -10.00
CA ALA A 28 9.96 7.97 -9.40
C ALA A 28 10.16 9.47 -9.22
N LEU A 29 9.84 10.30 -10.23
CA LEU A 29 9.90 11.76 -10.12
C LEU A 29 8.97 12.29 -9.01
N LEU A 30 7.73 11.78 -8.95
CA LEU A 30 6.79 12.09 -7.88
C LEU A 30 7.30 11.68 -6.50
N PHE A 31 7.93 10.50 -6.40
CA PHE A 31 8.57 10.02 -5.18
C PHE A 31 9.68 10.97 -4.73
N TYR A 32 10.55 11.43 -5.64
CA TYR A 32 11.60 12.39 -5.31
C TYR A 32 11.03 13.71 -4.77
N LEU A 33 9.94 14.22 -5.36
CA LEU A 33 9.27 15.43 -4.87
C LEU A 33 8.73 15.24 -3.45
N VAL A 34 8.01 14.14 -3.19
CA VAL A 34 7.49 13.83 -1.85
C VAL A 34 8.63 13.63 -0.86
N HIS A 35 9.65 12.87 -1.23
CA HIS A 35 10.80 12.58 -0.38
C HIS A 35 11.62 13.84 -0.04
N PHE A 36 11.71 14.79 -0.98
CA PHE A 36 12.31 16.09 -0.71
C PHE A 36 11.55 16.86 0.37
N VAL A 37 10.23 16.97 0.23
CA VAL A 37 9.37 17.65 1.22
C VAL A 37 9.41 16.93 2.57
N ASP A 38 9.52 15.60 2.58
CA ASP A 38 9.66 14.78 3.79
C ASP A 38 10.96 15.07 4.54
N LYS A 39 12.09 15.14 3.82
CA LYS A 39 13.39 15.47 4.41
C LYS A 39 13.41 16.85 5.05
N LEU A 40 12.65 17.79 4.49
CA LEU A 40 12.47 19.11 5.08
C LEU A 40 11.52 19.09 6.29
N GLY A 41 10.68 18.06 6.44
CA GLY A 41 9.72 17.94 7.55
C GLY A 41 8.61 19.00 7.52
N ILE A 42 8.33 19.60 6.36
CA ILE A 42 7.44 20.76 6.23
C ILE A 42 6.08 20.47 5.59
N TRP A 43 5.78 19.23 5.23
CA TRP A 43 4.58 18.89 4.44
C TRP A 43 3.28 19.45 5.03
N HIS A 44 3.14 19.41 6.36
CA HIS A 44 1.97 19.89 7.10
C HIS A 44 1.99 21.39 7.37
N ARG A 45 3.08 22.08 7.02
CA ARG A 45 3.24 23.55 7.12
C ARG A 45 3.11 24.24 5.77
N LEU A 46 2.91 23.48 4.68
CA LEU A 46 2.68 24.04 3.36
C LEU A 46 1.32 24.75 3.30
N PRO A 47 1.17 25.78 2.43
CA PRO A 47 -0.14 26.30 2.05
C PRO A 47 -1.08 25.18 1.60
N VAL A 48 -2.37 25.32 1.88
CA VAL A 48 -3.37 24.24 1.73
C VAL A 48 -3.31 23.56 0.37
N LEU A 49 -3.24 24.30 -0.74
CA LEU A 49 -3.19 23.71 -2.08
C LEU A 49 -1.93 22.85 -2.31
N LEU A 50 -0.78 23.30 -1.80
CA LEU A 50 0.47 22.55 -1.88
C LEU A 50 0.43 21.31 -0.96
N GLY A 51 -0.16 21.43 0.22
CA GLY A 51 -0.41 20.30 1.11
C GLY A 51 -1.33 19.24 0.47
N LEU A 52 -2.41 19.66 -0.18
CA LEU A 52 -3.31 18.77 -0.91
C LEU A 52 -2.62 18.08 -2.08
N ALA A 53 -1.81 18.81 -2.86
CA ALA A 53 -1.01 18.23 -3.94
C ALA A 53 -0.04 17.17 -3.40
N TYR A 54 0.69 17.47 -2.33
CA TYR A 54 1.56 16.52 -1.65
C TYR A 54 0.81 15.26 -1.19
N LEU A 55 -0.35 15.42 -0.54
CA LEU A 55 -1.17 14.30 -0.07
C LEU A 55 -1.72 13.46 -1.22
N ALA A 56 -2.15 14.09 -2.31
CA ALA A 56 -2.63 13.41 -3.51
C ALA A 56 -1.52 12.55 -4.14
N ILE A 57 -0.32 13.09 -4.26
CA ILE A 57 0.85 12.37 -4.80
C ILE A 57 1.24 11.21 -3.87
N ARG A 58 1.35 11.46 -2.56
CA ARG A 58 1.65 10.42 -1.57
C ARG A 58 0.61 9.29 -1.62
N ARG A 59 -0.68 9.63 -1.72
CA ARG A 59 -1.77 8.66 -1.83
C ARG A 59 -1.68 7.84 -3.11
N HIS A 60 -1.42 8.49 -4.25
CA HIS A 60 -1.23 7.81 -5.54
C HIS A 60 -0.10 6.77 -5.47
N LEU A 61 1.05 7.14 -4.91
CA LEU A 61 2.18 6.22 -4.72
C LEU A 61 1.79 5.05 -3.80
N HIS A 62 1.08 5.28 -2.69
CA HIS A 62 0.61 4.21 -1.83
C HIS A 62 -0.40 3.27 -2.53
N GLN A 63 -1.33 3.80 -3.32
CA GLN A 63 -2.28 2.97 -4.05
C GLN A 63 -1.56 2.07 -5.08
N ARG A 64 -0.51 2.58 -5.73
CA ARG A 64 0.21 1.83 -6.77
C ARG A 64 1.19 0.79 -6.23
N TYR A 65 1.87 1.09 -5.12
CA TYR A 65 2.99 0.27 -4.62
C TYR A 65 2.74 -0.40 -3.27
N ASN A 66 1.64 -0.06 -2.59
CA ASN A 66 1.29 -0.59 -1.26
C ASN A 66 -0.11 -1.22 -1.24
N LEU A 67 -0.63 -1.71 -2.37
CA LEU A 67 -1.81 -2.58 -2.40
C LEU A 67 -1.38 -3.96 -2.91
N LEU A 68 -1.19 -4.89 -1.97
CA LEU A 68 -0.77 -6.26 -2.25
C LEU A 68 -1.99 -7.18 -2.16
N HIS A 69 -2.34 -7.75 -3.30
CA HIS A 69 -3.37 -8.79 -3.37
C HIS A 69 -2.89 -10.08 -2.69
N VAL A 70 -3.79 -10.73 -1.96
CA VAL A 70 -3.53 -11.99 -1.24
C VAL A 70 -4.58 -13.00 -1.65
N GLY A 71 -4.14 -14.20 -2.01
CA GLY A 71 -5.01 -15.21 -2.62
C GLY A 71 -5.10 -15.04 -4.13
N GLY A 72 -6.04 -15.74 -4.75
CA GLY A 72 -6.41 -15.55 -6.15
C GLY A 72 -7.83 -15.01 -6.24
N THR A 73 -8.13 -14.30 -7.32
CA THR A 73 -9.50 -13.92 -7.70
C THR A 73 -10.25 -15.17 -8.12
N LYS A 74 -11.31 -15.52 -7.37
CA LYS A 74 -12.09 -16.74 -7.57
C LYS A 74 -13.56 -16.48 -7.91
N GLY A 75 -13.99 -15.22 -7.89
CA GLY A 75 -15.38 -14.91 -8.15
C GLY A 75 -15.74 -15.01 -9.62
N GLN A 76 -17.04 -14.86 -9.87
CA GLN A 76 -17.64 -14.87 -11.18
C GLN A 76 -18.30 -13.52 -11.47
N ALA A 77 -18.45 -13.22 -12.76
CA ALA A 77 -19.26 -12.09 -13.18
C ALA A 77 -20.74 -12.38 -12.89
N TYR A 78 -21.46 -11.36 -12.45
CA TYR A 78 -22.89 -11.39 -12.17
C TYR A 78 -23.53 -10.13 -12.75
N ASN A 79 -24.86 -10.10 -12.82
CA ASN A 79 -25.59 -8.91 -13.23
C ASN A 79 -25.78 -7.96 -12.02
N PRO A 80 -25.20 -6.74 -12.02
CA PRO A 80 -25.34 -5.81 -10.91
C PRO A 80 -26.78 -5.34 -10.67
N GLU A 81 -27.64 -5.38 -11.70
CA GLU A 81 -29.05 -4.98 -11.57
C GLU A 81 -29.86 -5.97 -10.72
N GLU A 82 -29.45 -7.24 -10.65
CA GLU A 82 -30.08 -8.26 -9.81
C GLU A 82 -29.79 -8.03 -8.31
N PHE A 83 -28.69 -7.36 -8.01
CA PHE A 83 -28.19 -7.14 -6.65
C PHE A 83 -28.03 -5.63 -6.36
N ALA A 84 -29.12 -4.87 -6.51
CA ALA A 84 -29.18 -3.45 -6.17
C ALA A 84 -29.31 -3.18 -4.64
N TYR A 85 -28.74 -4.05 -3.81
CA TYR A 85 -28.77 -3.97 -2.36
C TYR A 85 -27.51 -4.61 -1.75
N ARG A 86 -27.23 -4.33 -0.47
CA ARG A 86 -26.12 -4.99 0.24
C ARG A 86 -26.54 -6.37 0.71
N THR A 87 -25.86 -7.39 0.23
CA THR A 87 -26.06 -8.80 0.63
C THR A 87 -25.62 -9.02 2.09
N ALA A 88 -26.16 -10.06 2.72
CA ALA A 88 -25.89 -10.34 4.14
C ALA A 88 -24.44 -10.81 4.39
N ASP A 89 -23.83 -11.46 3.40
CA ASP A 89 -22.46 -11.98 3.43
C ASP A 89 -21.46 -11.06 2.71
N GLY A 90 -21.92 -9.96 2.12
CA GLY A 90 -21.08 -8.98 1.42
C GLY A 90 -20.67 -9.38 -0.01
N THR A 91 -21.25 -10.43 -0.57
CA THR A 91 -21.10 -10.80 -1.99
C THR A 91 -21.76 -9.80 -2.94
N CYS A 92 -21.43 -9.88 -4.23
CA CYS A 92 -22.06 -9.10 -5.31
C CYS A 92 -21.92 -7.57 -5.15
N ASN A 93 -20.77 -7.10 -4.66
CA ASN A 93 -20.49 -5.65 -4.52
C ASN A 93 -19.47 -5.12 -5.55
N HIS A 94 -18.50 -5.93 -5.96
CA HIS A 94 -17.56 -5.57 -7.03
C HIS A 94 -18.09 -6.09 -8.37
N PRO A 95 -18.15 -5.31 -9.46
CA PRO A 95 -18.88 -5.70 -10.67
C PRO A 95 -18.30 -6.90 -11.42
N GLU A 96 -16.99 -7.16 -11.24
CA GLU A 96 -16.27 -8.21 -11.99
C GLU A 96 -15.98 -9.48 -11.17
N ASP A 97 -16.16 -9.44 -9.85
CA ASP A 97 -15.91 -10.57 -8.95
C ASP A 97 -16.88 -10.48 -7.77
N ASP A 98 -17.87 -11.38 -7.78
CA ASP A 98 -18.92 -11.46 -6.76
C ASP A 98 -18.41 -11.73 -5.34
N THR A 99 -17.18 -12.23 -5.16
CA THR A 99 -16.61 -12.56 -3.85
C THR A 99 -15.82 -11.41 -3.23
N ILE A 100 -15.45 -10.37 -3.98
CA ILE A 100 -14.63 -9.27 -3.43
C ILE A 100 -15.38 -8.56 -2.31
N GLY A 101 -14.81 -8.62 -1.10
CA GLY A 101 -15.35 -7.99 0.10
C GLY A 101 -16.36 -8.85 0.87
N SER A 102 -16.61 -10.09 0.44
CA SER A 102 -17.50 -11.01 1.14
C SER A 102 -16.84 -11.65 2.36
N GLN A 103 -17.67 -12.18 3.26
CA GLN A 103 -17.23 -12.99 4.40
C GLN A 103 -16.42 -14.22 3.93
N GLY A 104 -15.39 -14.58 4.68
CA GLY A 104 -14.55 -15.75 4.38
C GLY A 104 -13.45 -15.50 3.34
N THR A 105 -13.26 -14.25 2.90
CA THR A 105 -12.16 -13.87 1.98
C THR A 105 -10.89 -13.46 2.70
N PHE A 106 -9.77 -13.49 1.97
CA PHE A 106 -8.46 -13.13 2.52
C PHE A 106 -8.35 -11.64 2.81
N PHE A 107 -7.65 -11.31 3.89
CA PHE A 107 -7.19 -9.94 4.13
C PHE A 107 -6.04 -9.61 3.17
N GLY A 108 -6.19 -8.52 2.42
CA GLY A 108 -5.10 -7.93 1.64
C GLY A 108 -3.97 -7.39 2.53
N ARG A 109 -2.86 -6.94 1.93
CA ARG A 109 -1.72 -6.36 2.65
C ARG A 109 -1.27 -5.04 2.05
N ASN A 110 -0.76 -4.14 2.89
CA ASN A 110 -0.13 -2.91 2.44
C ASN A 110 1.39 -2.94 2.41
N MET A 111 1.99 -3.97 3.01
CA MET A 111 3.44 -4.15 3.09
C MET A 111 3.78 -5.63 2.89
N PRO A 112 4.95 -5.95 2.33
CA PRO A 112 5.42 -7.32 2.25
C PRO A 112 5.43 -7.99 3.64
N PRO A 113 5.09 -9.28 3.74
CA PRO A 113 5.15 -9.97 5.02
C PRO A 113 6.60 -9.99 5.53
N SER A 114 6.76 -9.68 6.83
CA SER A 114 8.04 -9.87 7.51
C SER A 114 8.19 -11.34 7.90
N THR A 115 9.35 -11.92 7.64
CA THR A 115 9.71 -13.29 8.06
C THR A 115 10.31 -13.34 9.46
N SER A 116 10.30 -12.22 10.19
CA SER A 116 10.84 -12.14 11.54
C SER A 116 10.07 -13.07 12.50
N PRO A 117 10.76 -13.97 13.23
CA PRO A 117 10.11 -14.87 14.20
C PRO A 117 9.69 -14.14 15.49
N TYR A 118 9.94 -12.83 15.60
CA TYR A 118 9.58 -12.07 16.79
C TYR A 118 8.05 -11.98 16.93
N GLY A 119 7.51 -12.84 17.79
CA GLY A 119 6.10 -12.82 18.22
C GLY A 119 5.39 -14.17 18.18
N VAL A 120 5.97 -15.21 17.56
CA VAL A 120 5.39 -16.56 17.56
C VAL A 120 6.51 -17.59 17.71
N SER A 121 6.77 -18.04 18.95
CA SER A 121 7.30 -19.39 19.13
C SER A 121 6.17 -20.32 18.69
N VAL A 122 6.19 -20.74 17.43
CA VAL A 122 5.42 -21.90 17.02
C VAL A 122 6.05 -23.06 17.77
N CYS A 123 5.44 -23.43 18.90
CA CYS A 123 5.67 -24.72 19.50
C CYS A 123 5.15 -25.71 18.46
N LEU A 124 6.05 -26.23 17.62
CA LEU A 124 5.83 -27.45 16.87
C LEU A 124 5.63 -28.53 17.93
N THR A 125 4.40 -28.70 18.41
CA THR A 125 4.00 -29.97 18.99
C THR A 125 3.88 -30.93 17.83
N ASP A 126 4.97 -31.67 17.62
CA ASP A 126 4.94 -33.00 17.04
C ASP A 126 3.87 -33.81 17.78
N HIS A 127 2.68 -33.89 17.20
CA HIS A 127 1.70 -34.91 17.56
C HIS A 127 1.41 -35.76 16.33
N LEU A 128 2.22 -36.81 16.22
CA LEU A 128 1.85 -38.18 15.88
C LEU A 128 0.46 -38.37 15.26
N ALA A 129 0.45 -38.78 13.99
CA ALA A 129 -0.35 -39.90 13.49
C ALA A 129 0.39 -40.54 12.32
#